data_AF-A0A9D4VSQ2-F1
#
_entry.id   AF-A0A9D4VSQ2-F1
#
_cell.length_a   1.000
_cell.length_b   1.000
_cell.length_c   1.000
_cell.angle_alpha   90.00
_cell.angle_beta   90.00
_cell.angle_gamma   90.00
#
_symmetry.space_group_name_H-M   'P 1'
#
loop_
_entity.id
_entity.type
_entity.pdbx_description
1 polymer ?
#
loop_
_entity_poly.entity_id
_entity_poly.type
_entity_poly.pdbx_seq_one_letter_code
_entity_poly.pdbx_strand_id
1 'polypeptide(L)'
;GTEKEVPSLAVVVAEVKLTDYETEKLKKALVGSFYGTDRGLKATSETRAEIVELITQLEAKNPTPASNDALTLLNGKWTLAYTSFAGLFPLLLSGLLPLLKVEEISQTIDSESLNVQNSVQFAGPLTTTSISTNAKFEVRSPNHLQIKFEEGVI
;
A
#
# COMPACT_ATOMS: atom_id res chain seq x y z
N GLY A 1 34.06 -28.95 23.07
CA GLY A 1 34.02 -27.72 22.26
C GLY A 1 32.89 -27.86 21.29
N THR A 2 31.94 -26.93 21.30
CA THR A 2 30.83 -26.90 20.34
C THR A 2 31.30 -26.15 19.10
N GLU A 3 31.58 -26.90 18.02
CA GLU A 3 31.77 -26.36 16.68
C GLU A 3 30.46 -25.73 16.23
N LYS A 4 30.43 -24.40 16.09
CA LYS A 4 29.36 -23.70 15.37
C LYS A 4 29.55 -24.02 13.89
N GLU A 5 28.70 -24.88 13.34
CA GLU A 5 28.56 -25.07 11.89
C GLU A 5 28.19 -23.71 11.27
N VAL A 6 29.13 -23.12 10.55
CA VAL A 6 28.87 -21.89 9.78
C VAL A 6 28.28 -22.35 8.45
N PRO A 7 27.05 -21.94 8.09
CA PRO A 7 26.42 -22.40 6.86
C PRO A 7 27.25 -21.97 5.64
N SER A 8 27.46 -22.92 4.73
CA SER A 8 28.17 -22.69 3.47
C SER A 8 27.48 -21.61 2.64
N LEU A 9 28.26 -20.74 1.99
CA LEU A 9 27.78 -19.65 1.14
C LEU A 9 26.74 -20.13 0.09
N ALA A 10 26.87 -21.35 -0.41
CA ALA A 10 25.92 -21.94 -1.36
C ALA A 10 24.55 -22.21 -0.74
N VAL A 11 24.50 -22.58 0.55
CA VAL A 11 23.25 -22.79 1.30
C VAL A 11 22.55 -21.46 1.54
N VAL A 12 23.31 -20.43 1.95
CA VAL A 12 22.77 -19.08 2.17
C VAL A 12 22.20 -18.49 0.88
N VAL A 13 22.90 -18.66 -0.24
CA VAL A 13 22.44 -18.17 -1.56
C VAL A 13 21.20 -18.92 -2.05
N ALA A 14 21.11 -20.23 -1.81
CA ALA A 14 19.93 -21.02 -2.17
C ALA A 14 18.71 -20.62 -1.34
N GLU A 15 18.88 -20.46 -0.02
CA GLU A 15 17.81 -20.02 0.89
C GLU A 15 17.29 -18.62 0.53
N VAL A 16 18.17 -17.64 0.28
CA VAL A 16 17.78 -16.29 -0.13
C VAL A 16 16.99 -16.31 -1.45
N LYS A 17 17.41 -17.11 -2.42
CA LYS A 17 16.74 -17.19 -3.73
C LYS A 17 15.36 -17.86 -3.64
N LEU A 18 15.21 -18.85 -2.75
CA LEU A 18 13.93 -19.48 -2.45
C LEU A 18 12.99 -18.51 -1.75
N THR A 19 13.47 -17.74 -0.76
CA THR A 19 12.66 -16.76 -0.06
C THR A 19 12.16 -15.63 -0.98
N ASP A 20 12.98 -15.21 -1.94
CA ASP A 20 12.58 -14.22 -2.94
C ASP A 20 11.47 -14.76 -3.86
N TYR A 21 11.61 -16.01 -4.32
CA TYR A 21 10.60 -16.65 -5.15
C TYR A 21 9.25 -16.80 -4.44
N GLU A 22 9.26 -17.22 -3.17
CA GLU A 22 8.05 -17.31 -2.34
C GLU A 22 7.39 -15.96 -2.14
N THR A 23 8.18 -14.92 -1.86
CA THR A 23 7.70 -13.55 -1.67
C THR A 23 7.03 -13.03 -2.95
N GLU A 24 7.63 -13.28 -4.12
CA GLU A 24 7.05 -12.91 -5.40
C GLU A 24 5.76 -13.68 -5.71
N LYS A 25 5.69 -14.96 -5.32
CA LYS A 25 4.44 -15.74 -5.43
C LYS A 25 3.34 -15.15 -4.55
N LEU A 26 3.64 -14.76 -3.31
CA LEU A 26 2.68 -14.12 -2.40
C LEU A 26 2.19 -12.78 -2.93
N LYS A 27 3.08 -11.93 -3.45
CA LYS A 27 2.69 -10.65 -4.09
C LYS A 27 1.72 -10.88 -5.26
N LYS A 28 2.01 -11.86 -6.12
CA LYS A 28 1.13 -12.20 -7.24
C LYS A 28 -0.23 -12.72 -6.77
N ALA A 29 -0.25 -13.58 -5.75
CA ALA A 29 -1.49 -14.07 -5.15
C ALA A 29 -2.32 -12.90 -4.56
N LEU A 30 -1.67 -12.01 -3.81
CA LEU A 30 -2.31 -10.83 -3.23
C LEU A 30 -2.91 -9.93 -4.32
N VAL A 31 -2.15 -9.56 -5.35
CA VAL A 31 -2.66 -8.75 -6.47
C VAL A 31 -3.80 -9.47 -7.20
N GLY A 32 -3.70 -10.79 -7.39
CA GLY A 32 -4.77 -11.60 -7.99
C GLY A 32 -6.07 -11.57 -7.18
N SER A 33 -5.98 -11.65 -5.86
CA SER A 33 -7.14 -11.63 -4.95
C SER A 33 -7.93 -10.31 -4.98
N PHE A 34 -7.32 -9.22 -5.45
CA PHE A 34 -8.02 -7.93 -5.61
C PHE A 34 -8.98 -7.90 -6.80
N TYR A 35 -8.81 -8.81 -7.77
CA TYR A 35 -9.64 -8.82 -8.97
C TYR A 35 -11.13 -9.01 -8.63
N GLY A 36 -11.99 -8.20 -9.22
CA GLY A 36 -13.44 -8.25 -8.98
C GLY A 36 -13.90 -7.66 -7.64
N THR A 37 -12.97 -7.28 -6.74
CA THR A 37 -13.33 -6.70 -5.43
C THR A 37 -13.77 -5.24 -5.49
N ASP A 38 -13.50 -4.54 -6.61
CA ASP A 38 -13.78 -3.12 -6.79
C ASP A 38 -13.14 -2.27 -5.67
N ARG A 39 -11.81 -2.40 -5.52
CA ARG A 39 -10.99 -1.82 -4.43
C ARG A 39 -11.48 -2.20 -3.03
N GLY A 40 -12.11 -3.37 -2.90
CA GLY A 40 -12.65 -3.86 -1.64
C GLY A 40 -14.11 -3.48 -1.37
N LEU A 41 -14.77 -2.73 -2.25
CA LEU A 41 -16.19 -2.39 -2.11
C LEU A 41 -17.10 -3.63 -2.22
N LYS A 42 -16.77 -4.56 -3.14
CA LYS A 42 -17.53 -5.79 -3.43
C LYS A 42 -16.90 -7.05 -2.82
N ALA A 43 -15.86 -6.89 -2.00
CA ALA A 43 -15.19 -8.05 -1.38
C ALA A 43 -16.09 -8.74 -0.35
N THR A 44 -16.24 -10.06 -0.47
CA THR A 44 -16.94 -10.90 0.52
C THR A 44 -16.09 -11.08 1.78
N SER A 45 -16.68 -11.60 2.85
CA SER A 45 -15.96 -11.87 4.10
C SER A 45 -14.82 -12.87 3.89
N GLU A 46 -15.04 -13.88 3.05
CA GLU A 46 -14.04 -14.91 2.72
C GLU A 46 -12.87 -14.29 1.96
N THR A 47 -13.12 -13.50 0.91
CA THR A 47 -12.06 -12.80 0.17
C THR A 47 -11.31 -11.80 1.06
N ARG A 48 -12.00 -11.12 1.97
CA ARG A 48 -11.34 -10.22 2.94
C ARG A 48 -10.39 -10.99 3.86
N ALA A 49 -10.81 -12.15 4.35
CA ALA A 49 -9.97 -12.99 5.21
C ALA A 49 -8.73 -13.48 4.46
N GLU A 50 -8.89 -13.95 3.21
CA GLU A 50 -7.78 -14.36 2.34
C GLU A 50 -6.78 -13.23 2.10
N ILE A 51 -7.26 -12.03 1.77
CA ILE A 51 -6.41 -10.85 1.56
C ILE A 51 -5.61 -10.51 2.83
N VAL A 52 -6.26 -10.51 3.99
CA VAL A 52 -5.61 -10.22 5.28
C VAL A 52 -4.53 -11.26 5.59
N GLU A 53 -4.79 -12.54 5.30
CA GLU A 53 -3.81 -13.60 5.49
C GLU A 53 -2.59 -13.41 4.58
N LEU A 54 -2.80 -13.10 3.29
CA LEU A 54 -1.72 -12.83 2.34
C LEU A 54 -0.88 -11.61 2.73
N ILE A 55 -1.53 -10.53 3.20
CA ILE A 55 -0.84 -9.34 3.72
C ILE A 55 0.01 -9.72 4.94
N THR A 56 -0.56 -10.47 5.89
CA THR A 56 0.16 -10.90 7.11
C THR A 56 1.41 -11.71 6.76
N GLN A 57 1.31 -12.63 5.79
CA GLN A 57 2.46 -13.42 5.32
C GLN A 57 3.53 -12.55 4.65
N LEU A 58 3.14 -11.51 3.91
CA LEU A 58 4.08 -10.57 3.30
C LEU A 58 4.74 -9.65 4.34
N GLU A 59 3.98 -9.17 5.32
CA GLU A 59 4.50 -8.37 6.43
C GLU A 59 5.54 -9.14 7.26
N ALA A 60 5.32 -10.44 7.48
CA ALA A 60 6.30 -11.31 8.15
C ALA A 60 7.62 -11.47 7.35
N LYS A 61 7.59 -11.23 6.03
CA LYS A 61 8.76 -11.25 5.15
C LYS A 61 9.27 -9.84 4.80
N ASN A 62 8.84 -8.81 5.54
CA ASN A 62 9.24 -7.43 5.28
C ASN A 62 10.76 -7.25 5.53
N PRO A 63 11.56 -6.87 4.50
CA PRO A 63 13.00 -6.65 4.63
C PRO A 63 13.35 -5.39 5.43
N THR A 64 12.38 -4.51 5.70
CA THR A 64 12.58 -3.24 6.39
C THR A 64 11.65 -3.11 7.61
N PRO A 65 11.95 -3.79 8.73
CA PRO A 65 11.09 -3.79 9.92
C PRO A 65 10.97 -2.43 10.61
N ALA A 66 12.00 -1.57 10.47
CA ALA A 66 12.00 -0.19 10.94
C ALA A 66 11.69 0.75 9.76
N SER A 67 10.42 0.85 9.39
CA SER A 67 10.01 1.51 8.14
C SER A 67 10.34 3.01 8.09
N ASN A 68 10.43 3.68 9.25
CA ASN A 68 10.78 5.11 9.28
C ASN A 68 12.28 5.39 9.14
N ASP A 69 13.13 4.36 9.20
CA ASP A 69 14.57 4.51 8.94
C ASP A 69 14.88 4.52 7.43
N ALA A 70 13.90 4.14 6.60
CA ALA A 70 14.02 4.05 5.15
C ALA A 70 12.87 4.78 4.42
N LEU A 71 12.50 5.98 4.90
CA LEU A 71 11.43 6.80 4.30
C LEU A 71 11.63 7.05 2.80
N THR A 72 12.87 7.07 2.32
CA THR A 72 13.20 7.24 0.91
C THR A 72 12.65 6.12 0.02
N LEU A 73 12.43 4.91 0.57
CA LEU A 73 11.79 3.79 -0.14
C LEU A 73 10.29 4.01 -0.36
N LEU A 74 9.68 4.90 0.42
CA LEU A 74 8.27 5.27 0.28
C LEU A 74 8.06 6.38 -0.75
N ASN A 75 9.13 7.00 -1.26
CA ASN A 75 9.04 8.10 -2.22
C ASN A 75 8.30 7.68 -3.49
N GLY A 76 7.49 8.61 -4.00
CA GLY A 76 6.75 8.46 -5.24
C GLY A 76 5.25 8.34 -5.02
N LYS A 77 4.55 7.91 -6.08
CA LYS A 77 3.10 7.85 -6.14
C LYS A 77 2.59 6.44 -5.85
N TRP A 78 1.79 6.31 -4.80
CA TRP A 78 1.10 5.09 -4.41
C TRP A 78 -0.35 5.15 -4.85
N THR A 79 -0.82 4.16 -5.59
CA THR A 79 -2.24 4.06 -5.98
C THR A 79 -2.94 3.02 -5.14
N LEU A 80 -4.14 3.35 -4.65
CA LEU A 80 -4.96 2.45 -3.86
C LEU A 80 -5.47 1.28 -4.71
N ALA A 81 -4.90 0.10 -4.50
CA ALA A 81 -5.36 -1.15 -5.14
C ALA A 81 -6.55 -1.78 -4.39
N TYR A 82 -6.54 -1.72 -3.06
CA TYR A 82 -7.54 -2.36 -2.20
C TYR A 82 -7.66 -1.63 -0.86
N THR A 83 -8.88 -1.58 -0.30
CA THR A 83 -9.11 -1.14 1.08
C THR A 83 -10.20 -1.94 1.79
N SER A 84 -9.99 -2.23 3.08
CA SER A 84 -11.01 -2.72 4.00
C SER A 84 -11.60 -1.59 4.86
N PHE A 85 -11.13 -0.35 4.71
CA PHE A 85 -11.60 0.79 5.48
C PHE A 85 -12.95 1.29 4.96
N ALA A 86 -14.00 0.95 5.70
CA ALA A 86 -15.38 1.29 5.34
C ALA A 86 -15.64 2.80 5.18
N GLY A 87 -14.83 3.66 5.82
CA GLY A 87 -14.95 5.12 5.67
C GLY A 87 -14.66 5.64 4.27
N LEU A 88 -13.92 4.87 3.44
CA LEU A 88 -13.72 5.19 2.02
C LEU A 88 -14.83 4.66 1.11
N PHE A 89 -15.71 3.79 1.59
CA PHE A 89 -16.74 3.19 0.74
C PHE A 89 -17.73 4.21 0.17
N PRO A 90 -18.19 5.25 0.89
CA PRO A 90 -19.03 6.30 0.29
C PRO A 90 -18.36 6.98 -0.90
N LEU A 91 -17.04 7.18 -0.84
CA LEU A 91 -16.26 7.74 -1.95
C LEU A 91 -16.18 6.74 -3.11
N LEU A 92 -15.87 5.47 -2.85
CA LEU A 92 -15.79 4.43 -3.88
C LEU A 92 -17.16 4.14 -4.54
N LEU A 93 -18.24 4.27 -3.77
CA LEU A 93 -19.62 4.19 -4.24
C LEU A 93 -19.98 5.35 -5.19
N SER A 94 -19.17 6.42 -5.30
CA SER A 94 -19.50 7.53 -6.19
C SER A 94 -19.55 7.10 -7.67
N GLY A 95 -18.96 5.96 -8.05
CA GLY A 95 -19.18 5.32 -9.35
C GLY A 95 -20.62 4.90 -9.64
N LEU A 96 -21.54 5.00 -8.67
CA LEU A 96 -22.99 4.87 -8.83
C LEU A 96 -23.69 6.18 -9.18
N LEU A 97 -23.03 7.34 -9.08
CA LEU A 97 -23.57 8.59 -9.60
C LEU A 97 -23.51 8.53 -11.13
N PRO A 98 -24.64 8.77 -11.83
CA PRO A 98 -24.61 8.78 -13.28
C PRO A 98 -23.59 9.84 -13.72
N LEU A 99 -22.63 9.43 -14.54
CA LEU A 99 -21.62 10.26 -15.18
C LEU A 99 -20.37 10.61 -14.33
N LEU A 100 -20.23 10.21 -13.07
CA LEU A 100 -19.01 10.50 -12.28
C LEU A 100 -18.44 9.24 -11.65
N LYS A 101 -17.20 8.87 -11.97
CA LYS A 101 -16.54 7.66 -11.45
C LYS A 101 -15.24 8.03 -10.74
N VAL A 102 -14.97 7.43 -9.57
CA VAL A 102 -13.62 7.47 -8.99
C VAL A 102 -12.68 6.68 -9.88
N GLU A 103 -11.75 7.37 -10.53
CA GLU A 103 -10.78 6.74 -11.42
C GLU A 103 -9.52 6.36 -10.66
N GLU A 104 -9.02 7.23 -9.78
CA GLU A 104 -7.80 6.97 -9.02
C GLU A 104 -7.93 7.53 -7.61
N ILE A 105 -7.42 6.79 -6.63
CA ILE A 105 -7.10 7.32 -5.31
C ILE A 105 -5.61 7.09 -5.16
N SER A 106 -4.83 8.13 -4.98
CA SER A 106 -3.38 8.03 -4.86
C SER A 106 -2.83 8.89 -3.73
N GLN A 107 -1.65 8.51 -3.25
CA GLN A 107 -0.86 9.23 -2.28
C GLN A 107 0.54 9.40 -2.82
N THR A 108 0.98 10.65 -2.98
CA THR A 108 2.36 10.97 -3.33
C THR A 108 3.12 11.30 -2.06
N ILE A 109 4.19 10.57 -1.79
CA ILE A 109 5.06 10.79 -0.64
C ILE A 109 6.38 11.37 -1.15
N ASP A 110 6.81 12.47 -0.54
CA ASP A 110 8.14 13.04 -0.71
C ASP A 110 8.79 13.17 0.67
N SER A 111 9.74 12.28 0.94
CA SER A 111 10.50 12.24 2.19
C SER A 111 11.58 13.32 2.28
N GLU A 112 12.01 13.94 1.18
CA GLU A 112 12.97 15.05 1.22
C GLU A 112 12.32 16.31 1.76
N SER A 113 11.10 16.58 1.29
CA SER A 113 10.29 17.72 1.75
C SER A 113 9.33 17.39 2.90
N LEU A 114 9.31 16.13 3.35
CA LEU A 114 8.41 15.58 4.37
C LEU A 114 6.93 15.87 4.08
N ASN A 115 6.56 15.85 2.80
CA ASN A 115 5.22 16.11 2.32
C ASN A 115 4.53 14.81 1.89
N VAL A 116 3.24 14.76 2.13
CA VAL A 116 2.33 13.74 1.65
C VAL A 116 1.16 14.44 0.98
N GLN A 117 0.89 14.11 -0.27
CA GLN A 117 -0.27 14.58 -1.00
C GLN A 117 -1.22 13.42 -1.25
N ASN A 118 -2.42 13.48 -0.67
CA ASN A 118 -3.51 12.58 -1.03
C ASN A 118 -4.30 13.19 -2.18
N SER A 119 -4.64 12.40 -3.19
CA SER A 119 -5.39 12.84 -4.36
C SER A 119 -6.46 11.83 -4.74
N VAL A 120 -7.63 12.34 -5.13
CA VAL A 120 -8.72 11.55 -5.70
C VAL A 120 -9.07 12.12 -7.05
N GLN A 121 -8.93 11.29 -8.07
CA GLN A 121 -9.25 11.62 -9.45
C GLN A 121 -10.62 11.06 -9.82
N PHE A 122 -11.46 11.90 -10.41
CA PHE A 122 -12.80 11.57 -10.87
C PHE A 122 -12.89 11.72 -12.39
N ALA A 123 -13.30 10.65 -13.06
CA ALA A 123 -13.61 10.67 -14.49
C ALA A 123 -15.08 11.06 -14.70
N GLY A 124 -15.31 12.12 -15.49
CA GLY A 124 -16.61 12.53 -16.00
C GLY A 124 -16.73 12.31 -17.52
N PRO A 125 -17.88 12.62 -18.14
CA PRO A 125 -18.13 12.30 -19.56
C PRO A 125 -17.29 13.12 -20.54
N LEU A 126 -16.83 14.30 -20.10
CA LEU A 126 -16.12 15.27 -20.94
C LEU A 126 -14.75 15.68 -20.38
N THR A 127 -14.51 15.46 -19.08
CA THR A 127 -13.28 15.89 -18.42
C THR A 127 -12.99 15.01 -17.20
N THR A 128 -11.75 15.07 -16.76
CA THR A 128 -11.31 14.47 -15.50
C THR A 128 -10.99 15.58 -14.52
N THR A 129 -11.43 15.43 -13.28
CA THR A 129 -11.17 16.40 -12.20
C THR A 129 -10.46 15.67 -11.05
N SER A 130 -9.72 16.40 -10.22
CA SER A 130 -9.02 15.81 -9.10
C SER A 130 -9.11 16.71 -7.88
N ILE A 131 -9.39 16.13 -6.72
CA ILE A 131 -9.33 16.83 -5.43
C ILE A 131 -8.10 16.32 -4.71
N SER A 132 -7.26 17.22 -4.20
CA SER A 132 -6.03 16.86 -3.51
C SER A 132 -5.94 17.51 -2.13
N THR A 133 -5.16 16.93 -1.22
CA THR A 133 -4.92 17.48 0.11
C THR A 133 -3.46 17.24 0.45
N ASN A 134 -2.79 18.30 0.92
CA ASN A 134 -1.40 18.24 1.34
C ASN A 134 -1.32 18.11 2.87
N ALA A 135 -0.38 17.29 3.32
CA ALA A 135 -0.03 17.10 4.71
C ALA A 135 1.49 17.06 4.85
N LYS A 136 1.99 17.55 5.98
CA LYS A 136 3.36 17.32 6.41
C LYS A 136 3.41 16.21 7.42
N PHE A 137 4.50 15.45 7.44
CA PHE A 137 4.73 14.43 8.46
C PHE A 137 6.06 14.60 9.17
N GLU A 138 6.09 14.24 10.45
CA GLU A 138 7.27 14.27 11.30
C GLU A 138 7.52 12.88 11.86
N VAL A 139 8.77 12.41 11.82
CA VAL A 139 9.15 11.12 12.41
C VAL A 139 9.23 11.28 13.92
N ARG A 140 8.36 10.59 14.66
CA ARG A 140 8.37 10.59 16.13
C ARG A 140 9.11 9.40 16.73
N SER A 141 9.13 8.27 16.03
CA SER A 141 9.88 7.07 16.43
C SER A 141 10.09 6.16 15.22
N PRO A 142 10.87 5.07 15.31
CA PRO A 142 11.12 4.14 14.19
C PRO A 142 9.84 3.57 13.54
N ASN A 143 8.71 3.55 14.26
CA ASN A 143 7.43 3.02 13.79
C ASN A 143 6.25 4.03 13.87
N HIS A 144 6.48 5.27 14.33
CA HIS A 144 5.41 6.27 14.44
C HIS A 144 5.77 7.57 13.71
N LEU A 145 4.88 7.95 12.80
CA LEU A 145 4.86 9.26 12.15
C LEU A 145 3.73 10.10 12.75
N GLN A 146 3.96 11.39 12.94
CA GLN A 146 2.91 12.36 13.20
C GLN A 146 2.55 13.05 11.88
N ILE A 147 1.27 13.07 11.53
CA ILE A 147 0.77 13.71 10.32
C ILE A 147 0.04 14.99 10.70
N LYS A 148 0.32 16.09 9.99
CA LYS A 148 -0.36 17.38 10.13
C LYS A 148 -0.89 17.81 8.76
N PHE A 149 -2.21 17.84 8.62
CA PHE A 149 -2.88 18.28 7.40
C PHE A 149 -2.79 19.80 7.29
N GLU A 150 -2.39 20.29 6.12
CA GLU A 150 -2.17 21.72 5.90
C GLU A 150 -3.35 22.36 5.17
N GLU A 151 -3.77 21.82 4.02
CA GLU A 151 -4.88 22.39 3.24
C GLU A 151 -5.39 21.45 2.15
N GLY A 152 -6.67 21.58 1.79
CA GLY A 152 -7.27 20.93 0.62
C GLY A 152 -7.22 21.84 -0.61
N VAL A 153 -6.90 21.27 -1.78
CA VAL A 153 -6.87 21.94 -3.09
C VAL A 153 -7.90 21.26 -3.99
N ILE A 154 -8.79 22.04 -4.60
CA ILE A 154 -9.87 21.59 -5.52
C ILE A 154 -9.51 21.97 -6.94
#